data_AF-A0A956ZR17-F1
#
_entry.id   AF-A0A956ZR17-F1
#
_cell.length_a   1.000
_cell.length_b   1.000
_cell.length_c   1.000
_cell.angle_alpha   90.00
_cell.angle_beta   90.00
_cell.angle_gamma   90.00
#
_symmetry.space_group_name_H-M   'P 1'
#
loop_
_entity.id
_entity.type
_entity.pdbx_description
1 polymer ?
#
loop_
_entity_poly.entity_id
_entity_poly.type
_entity_poly.pdbx_seq_one_letter_code
_entity_poly.pdbx_strand_id
1 'polypeptide(L)'
;MITRRMAPVIALRCLLTLGLVASLLSMSGHQGARAQYAENPEVANVYGITYFDGLLYGSTMAPPSVDTIYILADQTSFLSLRETIVYFWPLTNQYLADWDSRNELLDSVLEVDGPGGKMEIPLADYVIQYQKDDARSSLRVYLNDDAHAKYDEFVSLSTQYQDALAQYNTDLVVWQQGMDTYLRSTPETIAELPTPEPPPQEPEDLGTMSSDLQRGFPVALPAGNYKIQARDPNGEIIEGSQKSLVVFEEGEFAIGFDIIPEQRWTRPERSSESSSPIYTSANTTIYVQPFWQSRMGAVYDARMRNPQDLTALPGESTWALHEAALPDHLVVEQDGKVIAEVPLESFVVHQVAGPTLGYTVERFDPVSMESESFQGFELDAELISSNPTIRLVDAEGNTLSGSERDLRSLHPQNIGWLYAGAALPLVAVGLVGVFRLRGSQSRSQELEKE
;
A
#
# COMPACT_ATOMS: atom_id res chain seq x y z
N MET A 1 -82.95 6.25 -42.37
CA MET A 1 -82.45 6.86 -43.62
C MET A 1 -81.87 8.21 -43.21
N ILE A 2 -80.57 8.52 -43.25
CA ILE A 2 -79.49 8.18 -44.18
C ILE A 2 -78.19 7.97 -43.36
N THR A 3 -77.44 6.94 -43.73
CA THR A 3 -76.16 6.49 -43.16
C THR A 3 -75.00 7.45 -43.43
N ARG A 4 -74.20 7.80 -42.41
CA ARG A 4 -72.87 8.41 -42.58
C ARG A 4 -71.79 7.54 -41.93
N ARG A 5 -70.92 6.98 -42.76
CA ARG A 5 -69.65 6.34 -42.38
C ARG A 5 -68.66 7.42 -41.94
N MET A 6 -67.98 7.21 -40.81
CA MET A 6 -66.77 7.95 -40.43
C MET A 6 -65.72 6.97 -39.90
N ALA A 7 -64.68 6.76 -40.70
CA ALA A 7 -63.28 6.49 -40.35
C ALA A 7 -62.49 6.61 -41.67
N PRO A 8 -61.22 7.08 -41.72
CA PRO A 8 -60.25 7.10 -40.63
C PRO A 8 -59.41 8.40 -40.55
N VAL A 9 -59.44 9.12 -39.41
CA VAL A 9 -58.47 10.21 -39.11
C VAL A 9 -57.45 9.77 -38.04
N ILE A 10 -57.63 8.59 -37.44
CA ILE A 10 -56.82 8.14 -36.30
C ILE A 10 -55.51 7.43 -36.75
N ALA A 11 -55.48 6.83 -37.95
CA ALA A 11 -54.30 6.12 -38.43
C ALA A 11 -53.11 7.01 -38.81
N LEU A 12 -53.34 8.30 -39.13
CA LEU A 12 -52.28 9.22 -39.57
C LEU A 12 -51.56 9.92 -38.41
N ARG A 13 -52.17 9.99 -37.22
CA ARG A 13 -51.55 10.63 -36.06
C ARG A 13 -50.60 9.72 -35.29
N CYS A 14 -50.83 8.41 -35.24
CA CYS A 14 -49.90 7.47 -34.59
C CYS A 14 -48.59 7.27 -35.38
N LEU A 15 -48.63 7.37 -36.71
CA LEU A 15 -47.45 7.21 -37.57
C LEU A 15 -46.51 8.43 -37.51
N LEU A 16 -47.04 9.63 -37.31
CA LEU A 16 -46.24 10.85 -37.14
C LEU A 16 -45.59 10.94 -35.74
N THR A 17 -46.22 10.42 -34.69
CA THR A 17 -45.60 10.38 -33.35
C THR A 17 -44.54 9.29 -33.20
N LEU A 18 -44.68 8.14 -33.89
CA LEU A 18 -43.61 7.12 -33.90
C LEU A 18 -42.39 7.54 -34.73
N GLY A 19 -42.60 8.28 -35.82
CA GLY A 19 -41.50 8.83 -36.62
C GLY A 19 -40.65 9.86 -35.86
N LEU A 20 -41.28 10.70 -35.03
CA LEU A 20 -40.55 11.72 -34.26
C LEU A 20 -39.75 11.14 -33.09
N VAL A 21 -40.24 10.07 -32.44
CA VAL A 21 -39.51 9.38 -31.36
C VAL A 21 -38.35 8.55 -31.92
N ALA A 22 -38.51 7.94 -33.10
CA ALA A 22 -37.42 7.25 -33.77
C ALA A 22 -36.33 8.21 -34.27
N SER A 23 -36.66 9.43 -34.71
CA SER A 23 -35.66 10.44 -35.09
C SER A 23 -34.94 11.06 -33.88
N LEU A 24 -35.58 11.13 -32.71
CA LEU A 24 -34.93 11.60 -31.46
C LEU A 24 -34.01 10.54 -30.85
N LEU A 25 -34.30 9.24 -31.02
CA LEU A 25 -33.42 8.15 -30.58
C LEU A 25 -32.21 7.92 -31.52
N SER A 26 -32.31 8.32 -32.79
CA SER A 26 -31.19 8.29 -33.75
C SER A 26 -30.22 9.47 -33.62
N MET A 27 -30.56 10.50 -32.83
CA MET A 27 -29.63 11.61 -32.50
C MET A 27 -28.91 11.44 -31.16
N SER A 28 -29.17 10.36 -30.42
CA SER A 28 -28.18 9.73 -29.54
C SER A 28 -27.13 9.07 -30.43
N GLY A 29 -26.40 9.91 -31.16
CA GLY A 29 -25.23 9.52 -31.90
C GLY A 29 -24.36 8.71 -30.96
N HIS A 30 -23.88 7.58 -31.46
CA HIS A 30 -22.68 6.96 -30.95
C HIS A 30 -21.58 8.01 -30.96
N GLN A 31 -21.51 8.85 -29.91
CA GLN A 31 -20.23 9.21 -29.35
C GLN A 31 -19.67 7.87 -28.87
N GLY A 32 -19.08 7.12 -29.79
CA GLY A 32 -18.19 6.05 -29.42
C GLY A 32 -17.27 6.66 -28.39
N ALA A 33 -17.16 6.01 -27.22
CA ALA A 33 -16.22 6.40 -26.19
C ALA A 33 -14.85 6.50 -26.89
N ARG A 34 -14.46 7.72 -27.26
CA ARG A 34 -13.11 7.97 -27.74
C ARG A 34 -12.25 7.78 -26.50
N ALA A 35 -11.20 6.97 -26.63
CA ALA A 35 -10.17 6.94 -25.60
C ALA A 35 -9.80 8.39 -25.27
N GLN A 36 -9.79 8.75 -23.99
CA GLN A 36 -9.26 10.05 -23.59
C GLN A 36 -7.76 10.03 -23.94
N TYR A 37 -7.35 10.96 -24.80
CA TYR A 37 -5.96 11.14 -25.19
C TYR A 37 -5.33 12.25 -24.36
N ALA A 38 -4.00 12.24 -24.25
CA ALA A 38 -3.23 13.32 -23.67
C ALA A 38 -3.62 14.66 -24.32
N GLU A 39 -3.92 15.66 -23.49
CA GLU A 39 -4.26 16.99 -23.97
C GLU A 39 -3.03 17.90 -23.93
N ASN A 40 -2.83 18.66 -25.02
CA ASN A 40 -1.86 19.76 -25.14
C ASN A 40 -0.41 19.40 -24.75
N PRO A 41 0.25 18.46 -25.47
CA PRO A 41 1.67 18.20 -25.25
C PRO A 41 2.50 19.45 -25.62
N GLU A 42 3.33 19.89 -24.69
CA GLU A 42 4.26 21.01 -24.89
C GLU A 42 5.65 20.67 -24.38
N VAL A 43 6.68 21.26 -24.99
CA VAL A 43 8.05 21.13 -24.50
C VAL A 43 8.21 22.09 -23.32
N ALA A 44 8.67 21.58 -22.18
CA ALA A 44 8.86 22.37 -20.98
C ALA A 44 10.01 21.86 -20.11
N ASN A 45 10.54 22.77 -19.29
CA ASN A 45 11.51 22.45 -18.25
C ASN A 45 10.78 21.99 -16.98
N VAL A 46 11.17 20.84 -16.46
CA VAL A 46 10.62 20.24 -15.25
C VAL A 46 11.74 19.83 -14.31
N TYR A 47 11.45 19.79 -13.01
CA TYR A 47 12.35 19.11 -12.08
C TYR A 47 11.94 17.64 -11.96
N GLY A 48 12.81 16.73 -12.39
CA GLY A 48 12.79 15.34 -11.93
C GLY A 48 13.33 15.29 -10.50
N ILE A 49 12.59 14.66 -9.61
CA ILE A 49 12.86 14.66 -8.16
C ILE A 49 13.01 13.21 -7.71
N THR A 50 14.18 12.85 -7.22
CA THR A 50 14.41 11.61 -6.49
C THR A 50 14.47 11.97 -5.01
N TYR A 51 13.39 11.72 -4.27
CA TYR A 51 13.24 12.13 -2.86
C TYR A 51 13.40 10.93 -1.94
N PHE A 52 14.02 11.13 -0.78
CA PHE A 52 14.01 10.13 0.29
C PHE A 52 12.75 10.30 1.13
N ASP A 53 11.99 9.23 1.33
CA ASP A 53 10.70 9.26 2.01
C ASP A 53 10.72 8.80 3.47
N GLY A 54 11.92 8.61 4.03
CA GLY A 54 12.14 8.05 5.37
C GLY A 54 12.43 6.54 5.37
N LEU A 55 12.17 5.85 4.25
CA LEU A 55 12.50 4.43 4.07
C LEU A 55 13.34 4.20 2.81
N LEU A 56 12.87 4.66 1.66
CA LEU A 56 13.50 4.45 0.36
C LEU A 56 13.46 5.73 -0.48
N TYR A 57 14.12 5.66 -1.63
CA TYR A 57 14.03 6.71 -2.63
C TYR A 57 12.82 6.49 -3.54
N GLY A 58 11.95 7.49 -3.60
CA GLY A 58 10.89 7.61 -4.58
C GLY A 58 11.26 8.59 -5.69
N SER A 59 10.58 8.48 -6.83
CA SER A 59 10.77 9.39 -7.96
C SER A 59 9.45 10.08 -8.32
N THR A 60 9.53 11.38 -8.59
CA THR A 60 8.39 12.20 -9.04
C THR A 60 8.89 13.35 -9.89
N MET A 61 7.98 14.23 -10.32
CA MET A 61 8.38 15.44 -11.04
C MET A 61 7.53 16.64 -10.65
N ALA A 62 8.15 17.82 -10.67
CA ALA A 62 7.47 19.10 -10.55
C ALA A 62 7.34 19.74 -11.94
N PRO A 63 6.13 19.74 -12.54
CA PRO A 63 5.87 20.42 -13.81
C PRO A 63 5.94 21.95 -13.64
N PRO A 64 5.87 22.73 -14.73
CA PRO A 64 5.95 24.19 -14.66
C PRO A 64 4.88 24.82 -13.75
N SER A 65 3.69 24.21 -13.71
CA SER A 65 2.54 24.63 -12.91
C SER A 65 2.70 24.42 -11.39
N VAL A 66 3.72 23.69 -10.95
CA VAL A 66 4.04 23.50 -9.53
C VAL A 66 5.11 24.49 -9.12
N ASP A 67 4.80 25.34 -8.14
CA ASP A 67 5.73 26.37 -7.65
C ASP A 67 6.60 25.94 -6.47
N THR A 68 6.26 24.83 -5.80
CA THR A 68 6.90 24.39 -4.56
C THR A 68 7.24 22.91 -4.59
N ILE A 69 8.49 22.60 -4.26
CA ILE A 69 9.02 21.24 -4.09
C ILE A 69 9.18 20.99 -2.58
N TYR A 70 8.89 19.77 -2.15
CA TYR A 70 9.01 19.34 -0.74
C TYR A 70 9.99 18.17 -0.67
N ILE A 71 10.94 18.23 0.25
CA ILE A 71 11.91 17.16 0.53
C ILE A 71 12.16 17.03 2.03
N LEU A 72 12.63 15.86 2.47
CA LEU A 72 12.99 15.62 3.87
C LEU A 72 14.31 16.31 4.24
N ALA A 73 14.39 16.84 5.46
CA ALA A 73 15.58 17.47 6.01
C ALA A 73 16.70 16.46 6.30
N ASP A 74 17.95 16.94 6.22
CA ASP A 74 19.16 16.21 6.61
C ASP A 74 19.38 14.87 5.89
N GLN A 75 18.64 14.64 4.80
CA GLN A 75 18.75 13.51 3.90
C GLN A 75 18.99 14.04 2.48
N THR A 76 19.84 13.37 1.72
CA THR A 76 20.15 13.79 0.35
C THR A 76 18.97 13.45 -0.55
N SER A 77 18.31 14.44 -1.12
CA SER A 77 17.40 14.26 -2.27
C SER A 77 18.07 14.77 -3.54
N PHE A 78 17.65 14.28 -4.70
CA PHE A 78 18.22 14.69 -5.98
C PHE A 78 17.19 15.47 -6.79
N LEU A 79 17.58 16.67 -7.21
CA LEU A 79 16.82 17.47 -8.17
C LEU A 79 17.54 17.42 -9.51
N SER A 80 16.81 17.23 -10.61
CA SER A 80 17.38 17.27 -11.95
C SER A 80 16.51 18.14 -12.83
N LEU A 81 17.06 19.22 -13.38
CA LEU A 81 16.32 20.07 -14.31
C LEU A 81 16.40 19.47 -15.71
N ARG A 82 15.24 19.12 -16.27
CA ARG A 82 15.16 18.38 -17.53
C ARG A 82 14.19 19.05 -18.49
N GLU A 83 14.52 19.08 -19.76
CA GLU A 83 13.60 19.44 -20.83
C GLU A 83 12.90 18.18 -21.35
N THR A 84 11.57 18.18 -21.32
CA THR A 84 10.74 17.04 -21.73
C THR A 84 9.44 17.53 -22.38
N ILE A 85 8.64 16.60 -22.89
CA ILE A 85 7.27 16.88 -23.31
C ILE A 85 6.35 16.65 -22.12
N VAL A 86 5.62 17.69 -21.72
CA VAL A 86 4.64 17.65 -20.64
C VAL A 86 3.25 17.69 -21.24
N TYR A 87 2.34 16.87 -20.73
CA TYR A 87 0.95 16.85 -21.17
C TYR A 87 0.01 16.63 -19.98
N PHE A 88 -1.22 17.11 -20.09
CA PHE A 88 -2.23 16.91 -19.06
C PHE A 88 -2.97 15.59 -19.27
N TRP A 89 -3.11 14.80 -18.21
CA TRP A 89 -3.83 13.52 -18.19
C TRP A 89 -5.15 13.65 -17.42
N PRO A 90 -6.31 13.72 -18.12
CA PRO A 90 -7.59 14.00 -17.49
C PRO A 90 -8.05 12.95 -16.46
N LEU A 91 -7.62 11.69 -16.59
CA LEU A 91 -8.04 10.61 -15.67
C LEU A 91 -7.46 10.79 -14.27
N THR A 92 -6.21 11.24 -14.16
CA THR A 92 -5.55 11.50 -12.87
C THR A 92 -5.58 12.98 -12.49
N ASN A 93 -6.05 13.86 -13.40
CA ASN A 93 -6.05 15.31 -13.24
C ASN A 93 -4.65 15.86 -12.93
N GLN A 94 -3.64 15.34 -13.62
CA GLN A 94 -2.22 15.65 -13.41
C GLN A 94 -1.50 15.88 -14.73
N TYR A 95 -0.45 16.69 -14.69
CA TYR A 95 0.55 16.74 -15.75
C TYR A 95 1.48 15.54 -15.63
N LEU A 96 1.77 14.90 -16.75
CA LEU A 96 2.72 13.81 -16.89
C LEU A 96 3.83 14.24 -17.85
N ALA A 97 4.99 13.61 -17.73
CA ALA A 97 6.13 13.82 -18.62
C ALA A 97 6.32 12.60 -19.52
N ASP A 98 6.60 12.83 -20.80
CA ASP A 98 6.98 11.81 -21.76
C ASP A 98 8.50 11.65 -21.81
N TRP A 99 9.02 10.94 -20.81
CA TRP A 99 10.45 10.65 -20.68
C TRP A 99 11.00 9.76 -21.80
N ASP A 100 10.14 9.02 -22.50
CA ASP A 100 10.57 8.16 -23.60
C ASP A 100 10.81 8.98 -24.88
N SER A 101 9.92 9.95 -25.16
CA SER A 101 10.07 10.82 -26.33
C SER A 101 11.14 11.89 -26.13
N ARG A 102 11.26 12.48 -24.93
CA ARG A 102 12.26 13.51 -24.64
C ARG A 102 12.64 13.54 -23.17
N ASN A 103 13.94 13.46 -22.87
CA ASN A 103 14.42 13.41 -21.50
C ASN A 103 15.83 14.02 -21.36
N GLU A 104 15.96 15.29 -21.73
CA GLU A 104 17.25 15.97 -21.82
C GLU A 104 17.61 16.64 -20.49
N LEU A 105 18.67 16.18 -19.84
CA LEU A 105 19.22 16.85 -18.64
C LEU A 105 19.90 18.16 -19.07
N LEU A 106 19.55 19.27 -18.43
CA LEU A 106 20.16 20.57 -18.70
C LEU A 106 21.44 20.75 -17.87
N ASP A 107 22.56 21.01 -18.56
CA ASP A 107 23.83 21.34 -17.90
C ASP A 107 23.70 22.67 -17.18
N SER A 108 23.78 22.63 -15.85
CA SER A 108 23.47 23.78 -15.00
C SER A 108 24.02 23.61 -13.58
N VAL A 109 24.00 24.71 -12.83
CA VAL A 109 24.28 24.76 -11.39
C VAL A 109 23.01 25.21 -10.68
N LEU A 110 22.62 24.50 -9.61
CA LEU A 110 21.48 24.87 -8.80
C LEU A 110 21.90 25.93 -7.78
N GLU A 111 21.32 27.12 -7.90
CA GLU A 111 21.43 28.17 -6.91
C GLU A 111 20.33 28.01 -5.86
N VAL A 112 20.72 27.96 -4.59
CA VAL A 112 19.80 27.83 -3.45
C VAL A 112 19.99 29.03 -2.53
N ASP A 113 18.90 29.75 -2.24
CA ASP A 113 18.85 30.87 -1.32
C ASP A 113 17.94 30.54 -0.14
N GLY A 114 18.45 30.66 1.09
CA GLY A 114 17.72 30.29 2.30
C GLY A 114 18.33 30.83 3.59
N PRO A 115 17.96 30.27 4.76
CA PRO A 115 18.34 30.80 6.07
C PRO A 115 19.86 30.88 6.31
N GLY A 116 20.64 29.98 5.70
CA GLY A 116 22.11 29.96 5.76
C GLY A 116 22.80 30.89 4.75
N GLY A 117 22.03 31.66 3.98
CA GLY A 117 22.51 32.43 2.85
C GLY A 117 22.43 31.63 1.54
N LYS A 118 23.13 32.15 0.54
CA LYS A 118 23.13 31.65 -0.83
C LYS A 118 24.23 30.62 -1.04
N MET A 119 23.90 29.51 -1.69
CA MET A 119 24.85 28.46 -2.07
C MET A 119 24.59 27.95 -3.48
N GLU A 120 25.60 27.31 -4.07
CA GLU A 120 25.54 26.70 -5.39
C GLU A 120 25.83 25.20 -5.27
N ILE A 121 24.98 24.39 -5.91
CA ILE A 121 25.06 22.93 -5.90
C ILE A 121 25.27 22.47 -7.35
N PRO A 122 26.45 21.92 -7.69
CA PRO A 122 26.70 21.39 -9.03
C PRO A 122 25.97 20.05 -9.25
N LEU A 123 25.82 19.66 -10.52
CA LEU A 123 25.40 18.31 -10.87
C LEU A 123 26.43 17.29 -10.37
N ALA A 124 25.95 16.19 -9.81
CA ALA A 124 26.73 15.01 -9.45
C ALA A 124 26.13 13.77 -10.10
N ASP A 125 26.99 12.83 -10.49
CA ASP A 125 26.55 11.49 -10.85
C ASP A 125 26.21 10.74 -9.56
N TYR A 126 25.21 9.87 -9.56
CA TYR A 126 24.82 9.13 -8.37
C TYR A 126 24.21 7.77 -8.69
N VAL A 127 24.32 6.89 -7.70
CA VAL A 127 23.64 5.59 -7.64
C VAL A 127 23.11 5.39 -6.23
N ILE A 128 21.92 4.78 -6.15
CA ILE A 128 21.30 4.37 -4.90
C ILE A 128 21.32 2.84 -4.88
N GLN A 129 21.89 2.26 -3.82
CA GLN A 129 21.97 0.80 -3.64
C GLN A 129 21.49 0.37 -2.26
N TYR A 130 20.91 -0.82 -2.19
CA TYR A 130 20.50 -1.49 -0.95
C TYR A 130 20.45 -3.00 -1.16
N GLN A 131 20.46 -3.77 -0.07
CA GLN A 131 20.22 -5.21 -0.05
C GLN A 131 18.72 -5.50 0.03
N LYS A 132 18.25 -6.47 -0.74
CA LYS A 132 16.84 -6.83 -0.91
C LYS A 132 16.19 -7.28 0.41
N ASP A 133 16.94 -7.96 1.25
CA ASP A 133 16.53 -8.48 2.55
C ASP A 133 16.63 -7.45 3.70
N ASP A 134 17.44 -6.41 3.53
CA ASP A 134 17.65 -5.36 4.53
C ASP A 134 17.76 -3.97 3.88
N ALA A 135 16.66 -3.53 3.27
CA ALA A 135 16.68 -2.35 2.42
C ALA A 135 17.03 -1.07 3.20
N ARG A 136 16.48 -0.84 4.40
CA ARG A 136 16.69 0.39 5.17
C ARG A 136 18.10 0.51 5.72
N SER A 137 18.63 -0.54 6.35
CA SER A 137 19.94 -0.46 7.03
C SER A 137 21.09 -0.41 6.04
N SER A 138 20.92 -1.03 4.87
CA SER A 138 21.91 -1.10 3.80
C SER A 138 21.79 0.00 2.75
N LEU A 139 20.74 0.82 2.77
CA LEU A 139 20.54 1.91 1.81
C LEU A 139 21.72 2.88 1.82
N ARG A 140 22.40 3.01 0.69
CA ARG A 140 23.50 3.96 0.50
C ARG A 140 23.34 4.72 -0.80
N VAL A 141 23.79 5.96 -0.74
CA VAL A 141 23.93 6.85 -1.88
C VAL A 141 25.41 7.03 -2.16
N TYR A 142 25.81 6.71 -3.39
CA TYR A 142 27.16 6.92 -3.87
C TYR A 142 27.16 8.07 -4.87
N LEU A 143 28.20 8.90 -4.85
CA LEU A 143 28.31 10.10 -5.69
C LEU A 143 29.57 10.06 -6.56
N ASN A 144 29.48 10.61 -7.76
CA ASN A 144 30.60 10.79 -8.71
C ASN A 144 31.40 9.49 -8.90
N ASP A 145 32.71 9.51 -8.73
CA ASP A 145 33.58 8.35 -8.95
C ASP A 145 33.13 7.10 -8.15
N ASP A 146 32.63 7.28 -6.91
CA ASP A 146 32.10 6.18 -6.11
C ASP A 146 30.81 5.60 -6.72
N ALA A 147 29.97 6.44 -7.32
CA ALA A 147 28.77 6.01 -8.03
C ALA A 147 29.11 5.15 -9.25
N HIS A 148 30.09 5.57 -10.05
CA HIS A 148 30.57 4.80 -11.20
C HIS A 148 31.13 3.44 -10.76
N ALA A 149 32.01 3.44 -9.76
CA ALA A 149 32.61 2.21 -9.24
C ALA A 149 31.56 1.22 -8.71
N LYS A 150 30.56 1.72 -7.96
CA LYS A 150 29.49 0.89 -7.40
C LYS A 150 28.50 0.41 -8.46
N TYR A 151 28.25 1.21 -9.48
CA TYR A 151 27.43 0.79 -10.61
C TYR A 151 28.11 -0.30 -11.42
N ASP A 152 29.41 -0.15 -11.72
CA ASP A 152 30.19 -1.16 -12.46
C ASP A 152 30.27 -2.50 -11.69
N GLU A 153 30.42 -2.45 -10.36
CA GLU A 153 30.34 -3.62 -9.49
C GLU A 153 28.99 -4.33 -9.62
N PHE A 154 27.88 -3.58 -9.54
CA PHE A 154 26.53 -4.12 -9.70
C PHE A 154 26.31 -4.72 -11.11
N VAL A 155 26.74 -4.04 -12.17
CA VAL A 155 26.64 -4.56 -13.55
C VAL A 155 27.42 -5.87 -13.71
N SER A 156 28.60 -5.97 -13.10
CA SER A 156 29.39 -7.19 -13.10
C SER A 156 28.66 -8.34 -12.38
N LEU A 157 28.10 -8.07 -11.20
CA LEU A 157 27.31 -9.05 -10.44
C LEU A 157 26.07 -9.50 -11.22
N SER A 158 25.33 -8.55 -11.81
CA SER A 158 24.14 -8.85 -12.61
C SER A 158 24.47 -9.70 -13.83
N THR A 159 25.61 -9.45 -14.48
CA THR A 159 26.07 -10.25 -15.63
C THR A 159 26.38 -11.69 -15.19
N GLN A 160 27.12 -11.85 -14.09
CA GLN A 160 27.44 -13.17 -13.53
C GLN A 160 26.18 -13.96 -13.15
N TYR A 161 25.21 -13.30 -12.52
CA TYR A 161 23.92 -13.91 -12.19
C TYR A 161 23.14 -14.33 -13.44
N GLN A 162 23.06 -13.48 -14.47
CA GLN A 162 22.41 -13.81 -15.73
C GLN A 162 23.06 -15.00 -16.44
N ASP A 163 24.39 -15.06 -16.46
CA ASP A 163 25.15 -16.19 -17.01
C ASP A 163 24.88 -17.48 -16.22
N ALA A 164 24.87 -17.42 -14.89
CA ALA A 164 24.55 -18.55 -14.03
C ALA A 164 23.10 -19.04 -14.23
N LEU A 165 22.15 -18.12 -14.37
CA LEU A 165 20.75 -18.44 -14.63
C LEU A 165 20.56 -19.07 -16.03
N ALA A 166 21.28 -18.58 -17.04
CA ALA A 166 21.28 -19.19 -18.37
C ALA A 166 21.84 -20.62 -18.34
N GLN A 167 22.91 -20.85 -17.58
CA GLN A 167 23.49 -22.17 -17.38
C GLN A 167 22.51 -23.11 -16.64
N TYR A 168 21.93 -22.66 -15.53
CA TYR A 168 20.91 -23.39 -14.77
C TYR A 168 19.74 -23.82 -15.67
N ASN A 169 19.18 -22.91 -16.46
CA ASN A 169 18.08 -23.22 -17.37
C ASN A 169 18.47 -24.27 -18.42
N THR A 170 19.72 -24.22 -18.92
CA THR A 170 20.24 -25.23 -19.85
C THR A 170 20.34 -26.60 -19.17
N ASP A 171 20.89 -26.64 -17.96
CA ASP A 171 21.04 -27.87 -17.18
C ASP A 171 19.68 -28.46 -16.77
N LEU A 172 18.70 -27.60 -16.48
CA LEU A 172 17.34 -28.01 -16.13
C LEU A 172 16.65 -28.70 -17.30
N VAL A 173 16.83 -28.20 -18.53
CA VAL A 173 16.31 -28.85 -19.74
C VAL A 173 16.96 -30.22 -19.95
N VAL A 174 18.28 -30.34 -19.77
CA VAL A 174 18.99 -31.63 -19.87
C VAL A 174 18.49 -32.61 -18.81
N TRP A 175 18.35 -32.15 -17.57
CA TRP A 175 17.85 -32.95 -16.47
C TRP A 175 16.40 -33.43 -16.72
N GLN A 176 15.51 -32.55 -17.19
CA GLN A 176 14.13 -32.90 -17.54
C GLN A 176 14.07 -33.98 -18.63
N GLN A 177 14.91 -33.88 -19.66
CA GLN A 177 15.02 -34.90 -20.71
C GLN A 177 15.55 -36.24 -20.17
N GLY A 178 16.53 -36.18 -19.26
CA GLY A 178 17.04 -37.34 -18.54
C GLY A 178 15.96 -38.02 -17.70
N MET A 179 15.15 -37.23 -16.98
CA MET A 179 14.04 -37.72 -16.17
C MET A 179 12.93 -38.34 -17.02
N ASP A 180 12.57 -37.73 -18.14
CA ASP A 180 11.62 -38.30 -19.10
C ASP A 180 12.11 -39.65 -19.64
N THR A 181 13.41 -39.77 -19.91
CA THR A 181 14.04 -41.03 -20.36
C THR A 181 13.98 -42.07 -19.23
N TYR A 182 14.35 -41.67 -18.01
CA TYR A 182 14.30 -42.50 -16.81
C TYR A 182 12.88 -43.05 -16.54
N LEU A 183 11.86 -42.19 -16.61
CA LEU A 183 10.45 -42.57 -16.42
C LEU A 183 9.93 -43.50 -17.51
N ARG A 184 10.46 -43.40 -18.74
CA ARG A 184 10.11 -44.29 -19.87
C ARG A 184 10.90 -45.61 -19.85
N SER A 185 12.08 -45.63 -19.24
CA SER A 185 12.88 -46.84 -19.03
C SER A 185 12.43 -47.56 -17.76
N THR A 186 11.28 -48.24 -17.79
CA THR A 186 10.86 -49.11 -16.68
C THR A 186 11.19 -50.58 -16.98
N PRO A 187 12.12 -51.24 -16.25
CA PRO A 187 12.17 -52.70 -16.14
C PRO A 187 11.08 -53.21 -15.18
N GLU A 188 10.71 -54.49 -15.27
CA GLU A 188 9.61 -55.13 -14.52
C GLU A 188 9.75 -55.12 -12.97
N THR A 189 10.86 -54.64 -12.41
CA THR A 189 11.09 -54.62 -10.96
C THR A 189 11.71 -53.30 -10.47
N ILE A 190 11.05 -52.65 -9.51
CA ILE A 190 11.41 -51.33 -8.93
C ILE A 190 12.79 -51.36 -8.22
N ALA A 191 13.26 -52.53 -7.79
CA ALA A 191 14.48 -52.69 -6.99
C ALA A 191 15.81 -52.48 -7.75
N GLU A 192 15.78 -52.39 -9.08
CA GLU A 192 16.99 -52.25 -9.92
C GLU A 192 17.14 -50.85 -10.54
N LEU A 193 16.22 -49.93 -10.26
CA LEU A 193 16.30 -48.58 -10.81
C LEU A 193 17.39 -47.77 -10.08
N PRO A 194 18.34 -47.15 -10.80
CA PRO A 194 19.26 -46.21 -10.19
C PRO A 194 18.49 -45.01 -9.62
N THR A 195 18.96 -44.44 -8.51
CA THR A 195 18.43 -43.18 -8.00
C THR A 195 18.61 -42.10 -9.08
N PRO A 196 17.56 -41.35 -9.45
CA PRO A 196 17.72 -40.27 -10.42
C PRO A 196 18.67 -39.21 -9.89
N GLU A 197 19.38 -38.54 -10.80
CA GLU A 197 20.20 -37.39 -10.43
C GLU A 197 19.31 -36.29 -9.83
N PRO A 198 19.78 -35.56 -8.80
CA PRO A 198 19.03 -34.43 -8.27
C PRO A 198 18.86 -33.34 -9.34
N PRO A 199 17.80 -32.53 -9.27
CA PRO A 199 17.67 -31.38 -10.17
C PRO A 199 18.84 -30.43 -9.97
N PRO A 200 19.22 -29.66 -11.01
CA PRO A 200 20.22 -28.61 -10.85
C PRO A 200 19.77 -27.60 -9.79
N GLN A 201 20.72 -26.99 -9.10
CA GLN A 201 20.44 -25.96 -8.10
C GLN A 201 20.29 -24.61 -8.79
N GLU A 202 19.23 -23.89 -8.43
CA GLU A 202 19.02 -22.51 -8.89
C GLU A 202 20.13 -21.61 -8.33
N PRO A 203 20.67 -20.65 -9.10
CA PRO A 203 21.63 -19.70 -8.58
C PRO A 203 21.01 -18.84 -7.47
N GLU A 204 21.82 -18.47 -6.48
CA GLU A 204 21.42 -17.52 -5.44
C GLU A 204 21.01 -16.18 -6.07
N ASP A 205 19.98 -15.54 -5.51
CA ASP A 205 19.54 -14.21 -5.96
C ASP A 205 20.67 -13.18 -5.79
N LEU A 206 20.66 -12.14 -6.64
CA LEU A 206 21.68 -11.10 -6.68
C LEU A 206 21.87 -10.40 -5.32
N GLY A 207 20.82 -10.39 -4.48
CA GLY A 207 20.80 -9.82 -3.13
C GLY A 207 20.84 -8.29 -3.10
N THR A 208 21.64 -7.67 -3.96
CA THR A 208 21.82 -6.22 -4.09
C THR A 208 20.90 -5.65 -5.15
N MET A 209 20.25 -4.53 -4.85
CA MET A 209 19.49 -3.69 -5.78
C MET A 209 20.28 -2.40 -6.05
N SER A 210 20.24 -1.91 -7.28
CA SER A 210 20.87 -0.65 -7.69
C SER A 210 19.95 0.13 -8.61
N SER A 211 19.94 1.46 -8.46
CA SER A 211 19.48 2.33 -9.55
C SER A 211 20.46 2.29 -10.73
N ASP A 212 20.01 2.76 -11.88
CA ASP A 212 20.92 3.17 -12.96
C ASP A 212 21.83 4.31 -12.48
N LEU A 213 22.93 4.52 -13.20
CA LEU A 213 23.76 5.71 -13.03
C LEU A 213 22.98 6.96 -13.48
N GLN A 214 22.59 7.77 -12.50
CA GLN A 214 21.80 8.98 -12.71
C GLN A 214 22.64 10.24 -12.44
N ARG A 215 22.09 11.40 -12.79
CA ARG A 215 22.76 12.70 -12.60
C ARG A 215 21.78 13.76 -12.14
N GLY A 216 22.14 14.49 -11.08
CA GLY A 216 21.28 15.48 -10.45
C GLY A 216 22.02 16.29 -9.38
N PHE A 217 21.36 17.31 -8.85
CA PHE A 217 21.83 18.14 -7.74
C PHE A 217 21.61 17.39 -6.43
N PRO A 218 22.66 17.01 -5.68
CA PRO A 218 22.51 16.41 -4.36
C PRO A 218 22.12 17.50 -3.35
N VAL A 219 20.83 17.59 -3.04
CA VAL A 219 20.27 18.56 -2.10
C VAL A 219 20.14 17.90 -0.74
N ALA A 220 21.07 18.22 0.16
CA ALA A 220 21.00 17.87 1.58
C ALA A 220 21.04 19.17 2.38
N LEU A 221 19.87 19.60 2.84
CA LEU A 221 19.68 20.88 3.53
C LEU A 221 19.00 20.64 4.88
N PRO A 222 19.24 21.50 5.89
CA PRO A 222 18.45 21.48 7.11
C PRO A 222 17.01 21.94 6.82
N ALA A 223 16.12 21.72 7.77
CA ALA A 223 14.74 22.15 7.64
C ALA A 223 14.63 23.68 7.46
N GLY A 224 13.76 24.09 6.55
CA GLY A 224 13.61 25.50 6.19
C GLY A 224 12.87 25.73 4.89
N ASN A 225 12.66 27.02 4.58
CA ASN A 225 12.10 27.46 3.32
C ASN A 225 13.21 28.10 2.49
N TYR A 226 13.34 27.65 1.25
CA TYR A 226 14.39 28.03 0.31
C TYR A 226 13.77 28.50 -1.00
N LYS A 227 14.53 29.29 -1.75
CA LYS A 227 14.29 29.58 -3.16
C LYS A 227 15.38 28.91 -3.97
N ILE A 228 14.99 28.23 -5.03
CA ILE A 228 15.92 27.56 -5.94
C ILE A 228 15.74 28.05 -7.35
N GLN A 229 16.84 28.09 -8.10
CA GLN A 229 16.85 28.38 -9.53
C GLN A 229 18.09 27.76 -10.17
N ALA A 230 18.00 27.33 -11.43
CA ALA A 230 19.15 26.80 -12.14
C ALA A 230 19.80 27.87 -13.01
N ARG A 231 21.13 27.89 -13.03
CA ARG A 231 21.92 28.72 -13.94
C ARG A 231 22.63 27.87 -14.98
N ASP A 232 22.60 28.33 -16.22
CA ASP A 232 23.38 27.73 -17.29
C ASP A 232 24.90 28.02 -17.12
N PRO A 233 25.78 27.44 -17.95
CA PRO A 233 27.22 27.71 -17.89
C PRO A 233 27.61 29.17 -18.17
N ASN A 234 26.72 29.99 -18.74
CA ASN A 234 26.92 31.43 -18.95
C ASN A 234 26.50 32.26 -17.72
N GLY A 235 25.90 31.63 -16.70
CA GLY A 235 25.39 32.28 -15.51
C GLY A 235 23.98 32.85 -15.65
N GLU A 236 23.29 32.59 -16.77
CA GLU A 236 21.92 33.02 -17.00
C GLU A 236 20.91 32.08 -16.31
N ILE A 237 19.81 32.64 -15.81
CA ILE A 237 18.75 31.83 -15.18
C ILE A 237 18.00 31.07 -16.26
N ILE A 238 17.88 29.76 -16.11
CA ILE A 238 17.10 28.93 -17.03
C ILE A 238 15.60 29.17 -16.77
N GLU A 239 14.85 29.46 -17.84
CA GLU A 239 13.41 29.72 -17.76
C GLU A 239 12.65 28.52 -17.15
N GLY A 240 11.71 28.80 -16.25
CA GLY A 240 10.91 27.77 -15.57
C GLY A 240 11.62 27.05 -14.41
N SER A 241 12.92 27.29 -14.19
CA SER A 241 13.69 26.66 -13.11
C SER A 241 13.43 27.25 -11.71
N GLN A 242 12.78 28.42 -11.62
CA GLN A 242 12.56 29.07 -10.33
C GLN A 242 11.45 28.35 -9.54
N LYS A 243 11.77 27.86 -8.35
CA LYS A 243 10.83 27.19 -7.44
C LYS A 243 11.07 27.60 -5.99
N SER A 244 10.04 27.43 -5.16
CA SER A 244 10.20 27.35 -3.72
C SER A 244 10.59 25.92 -3.35
N LEU A 245 11.47 25.77 -2.37
CA LEU A 245 11.84 24.46 -1.83
C LEU A 245 11.54 24.47 -0.33
N VAL A 246 10.68 23.57 0.11
CA VAL A 246 10.36 23.36 1.52
C VAL A 246 11.08 22.09 1.97
N VAL A 247 12.01 22.27 2.89
CA VAL A 247 12.74 21.17 3.52
C VAL A 247 12.14 21.00 4.90
N PHE A 248 11.59 19.84 5.21
CA PHE A 248 10.82 19.61 6.43
C PHE A 248 11.36 18.44 7.24
N GLU A 249 11.23 18.53 8.56
CA GLU A 249 11.68 17.47 9.46
C GLU A 249 10.70 16.32 9.48
N GLU A 250 11.25 15.12 9.62
CA GLU A 250 10.49 13.97 10.07
C GLU A 250 10.09 14.18 11.54
N GLY A 251 8.84 13.86 11.87
CA GLY A 251 8.33 14.04 13.22
C GLY A 251 8.67 12.87 14.14
N GLU A 252 7.76 12.60 15.07
CA GLU A 252 7.88 11.51 16.03
C GLU A 252 8.00 10.16 15.32
N PHE A 253 8.99 9.35 15.71
CA PHE A 253 9.07 7.94 15.37
C PHE A 253 8.29 7.11 16.38
N ALA A 254 7.53 6.14 15.89
CA ALA A 254 6.76 5.22 16.71
C ALA A 254 6.72 3.83 16.07
N ILE A 255 6.19 2.87 16.83
CA ILE A 255 5.82 1.56 16.33
C ILE A 255 4.34 1.58 16.00
N GLY A 256 3.98 1.13 14.80
CA GLY A 256 2.62 0.76 14.43
C GLY A 256 2.49 -0.76 14.32
N PHE A 257 1.25 -1.24 14.20
CA PHE A 257 0.95 -2.66 14.09
C PHE A 257 -0.03 -2.93 12.96
N ASP A 258 0.25 -3.94 12.15
CA ASP A 258 -0.76 -4.58 11.30
C ASP A 258 -1.30 -5.80 12.06
N ILE A 259 -2.61 -5.81 12.29
CA ILE A 259 -3.32 -6.81 13.07
C ILE A 259 -4.04 -7.73 12.10
N ILE A 260 -3.71 -9.01 12.17
CA ILE A 260 -4.18 -9.98 11.20
C ILE A 260 -5.01 -11.04 11.89
N PRO A 261 -6.35 -10.95 11.79
CA PRO A 261 -7.21 -12.00 12.30
C PRO A 261 -7.01 -13.27 11.48
N GLU A 262 -6.90 -14.42 12.16
CA GLU A 262 -6.76 -15.74 11.52
C GLU A 262 -7.84 -15.96 10.43
N GLN A 263 -9.07 -15.50 10.69
CA GLN A 263 -10.21 -15.64 9.77
C GLN A 263 -10.19 -14.68 8.57
N ARG A 264 -9.34 -13.64 8.58
CA ARG A 264 -9.32 -12.55 7.60
C ARG A 264 -7.90 -12.11 7.23
N TRP A 265 -7.03 -13.07 6.97
CA TRP A 265 -5.63 -12.84 6.59
C TRP A 265 -5.43 -11.76 5.51
N THR A 266 -6.27 -11.74 4.47
CA THR A 266 -6.10 -10.85 3.31
C THR A 266 -6.45 -9.39 3.56
N ARG A 267 -6.95 -9.03 4.74
CA ARG A 267 -7.27 -7.65 5.12
C ARG A 267 -6.81 -7.36 6.56
N PRO A 268 -5.51 -7.12 6.76
CA PRO A 268 -5.00 -6.62 8.02
C PRO A 268 -5.70 -5.33 8.45
N GLU A 269 -5.91 -5.17 9.75
CA GLU A 269 -6.38 -3.93 10.37
C GLU A 269 -5.18 -3.18 10.95
N ARG A 270 -5.01 -1.91 10.59
CA ARG A 270 -3.84 -1.12 10.99
C ARG A 270 -4.09 -0.34 12.27
N SER A 271 -3.15 -0.45 13.22
CA SER A 271 -3.07 0.34 14.44
C SER A 271 -1.82 1.21 14.44
N SER A 272 -1.93 2.41 13.87
CA SER A 272 -0.82 3.38 13.80
C SER A 272 -0.70 4.24 15.06
N GLU A 273 -1.79 4.60 15.72
CA GLU A 273 -1.69 5.53 16.86
C GLU A 273 -1.32 4.82 18.16
N SER A 274 -0.33 5.33 18.90
CA SER A 274 0.16 4.72 20.14
C SER A 274 -0.87 4.66 21.25
N SER A 275 -1.72 5.68 21.32
CA SER A 275 -2.81 5.78 22.30
C SER A 275 -4.07 5.00 21.91
N SER A 276 -4.15 4.46 20.69
CA SER A 276 -5.36 3.79 20.22
C SER A 276 -5.35 2.30 20.60
N PRO A 277 -6.36 1.81 21.32
CA PRO A 277 -6.48 0.38 21.60
C PRO A 277 -6.73 -0.42 20.32
N ILE A 278 -6.25 -1.66 20.30
CA ILE A 278 -6.57 -2.64 19.26
C ILE A 278 -7.85 -3.37 19.66
N TYR A 279 -8.86 -3.30 18.81
CA TYR A 279 -10.12 -4.02 19.01
C TYR A 279 -10.09 -5.34 18.24
N THR A 280 -10.46 -6.42 18.90
CA THR A 280 -10.51 -7.75 18.28
C THR A 280 -11.68 -8.57 18.84
N SER A 281 -12.06 -9.65 18.17
CA SER A 281 -13.08 -10.57 18.69
C SER A 281 -12.52 -11.42 19.82
N ALA A 282 -13.31 -11.64 20.89
CA ALA A 282 -12.83 -12.37 22.07
C ALA A 282 -12.46 -13.85 21.81
N ASN A 283 -12.91 -14.43 20.69
CA ASN A 283 -12.78 -15.86 20.38
C ASN A 283 -11.97 -16.12 19.10
N THR A 284 -11.01 -15.25 18.77
CA THR A 284 -10.14 -15.45 17.61
C THR A 284 -8.69 -15.28 18.00
N THR A 285 -7.82 -16.07 17.40
CA THR A 285 -6.38 -15.77 17.36
C THR A 285 -6.15 -14.60 16.41
N ILE A 286 -5.20 -13.73 16.77
CA ILE A 286 -4.68 -12.67 15.90
C ILE A 286 -3.17 -12.80 15.79
N TYR A 287 -2.64 -12.39 14.65
CA TYR A 287 -1.21 -12.19 14.44
C TYR A 287 -0.93 -10.70 14.42
N VAL A 288 0.09 -10.29 15.16
CA VAL A 288 0.47 -8.88 15.28
C VAL A 288 1.82 -8.67 14.60
N GLN A 289 1.85 -7.85 13.56
CA GLN A 289 3.08 -7.50 12.83
C GLN A 289 3.47 -6.06 13.16
N PRO A 290 4.52 -5.82 13.93
CA PRO A 290 4.97 -4.47 14.19
C PRO A 290 5.75 -3.90 13.00
N PHE A 291 5.67 -2.59 12.81
CA PHE A 291 6.45 -1.85 11.83
C PHE A 291 6.87 -0.51 12.41
N TRP A 292 8.00 0.00 11.92
CA TRP A 292 8.41 1.37 12.21
C TRP A 292 7.53 2.35 11.42
N GLN A 293 7.26 3.51 12.00
CA GLN A 293 6.55 4.58 11.32
C GLN A 293 6.99 5.93 11.87
N SER A 294 6.78 6.99 11.09
CA SER A 294 7.04 8.35 11.53
C SER A 294 5.87 9.27 11.22
N ARG A 295 5.69 10.28 12.08
CA ARG A 295 4.64 11.28 11.90
C ARG A 295 5.15 12.38 10.98
N MET A 296 4.41 12.65 9.91
CA MET A 296 4.74 13.68 8.92
C MET A 296 3.58 14.66 8.80
N GLY A 297 3.87 15.91 8.44
CA GLY A 297 2.82 16.85 8.05
C GLY A 297 2.12 16.34 6.79
N ALA A 298 0.79 16.21 6.80
CA ALA A 298 0.03 15.55 5.73
C ALA A 298 0.27 16.23 4.37
N VAL A 299 0.33 17.56 4.33
CA VAL A 299 0.67 18.33 3.12
C VAL A 299 2.10 18.07 2.67
N TYR A 300 3.04 17.96 3.60
CA TYR A 300 4.46 17.79 3.27
C TYR A 300 4.73 16.42 2.68
N ASP A 301 4.21 15.36 3.30
CA ASP A 301 4.32 13.99 2.78
C ASP A 301 3.62 13.85 1.41
N ALA A 302 2.37 14.32 1.29
CA ALA A 302 1.63 14.25 0.04
C ALA A 302 2.32 15.00 -1.11
N ARG A 303 2.84 16.21 -0.84
CA ARG A 303 3.52 17.04 -1.85
C ARG A 303 4.94 16.58 -2.17
N MET A 304 5.62 15.93 -1.23
CA MET A 304 6.91 15.30 -1.49
C MET A 304 6.72 14.12 -2.46
N ARG A 305 5.72 13.27 -2.22
CA ARG A 305 5.42 12.11 -3.07
C ARG A 305 4.81 12.52 -4.42
N ASN A 306 3.92 13.50 -4.40
CA ASN A 306 3.25 14.04 -5.57
C ASN A 306 3.16 15.57 -5.46
N PRO A 307 4.07 16.32 -6.09
CA PRO A 307 4.08 17.78 -6.02
C PRO A 307 2.79 18.46 -6.53
N GLN A 308 1.95 17.73 -7.28
CA GLN A 308 0.67 18.20 -7.81
C GLN A 308 -0.52 17.92 -6.88
N ASP A 309 -0.34 17.22 -5.75
CA ASP A 309 -1.42 16.85 -4.83
C ASP A 309 -2.02 18.07 -4.12
N LEU A 310 -3.31 18.36 -4.32
CA LEU A 310 -4.02 19.47 -3.69
C LEU A 310 -4.99 19.03 -2.58
N THR A 311 -5.02 17.73 -2.26
CA THR A 311 -6.06 17.12 -1.42
C THR A 311 -5.72 17.11 0.05
N ALA A 312 -4.43 17.06 0.40
CA ALA A 312 -3.96 17.07 1.78
C ALA A 312 -4.31 18.39 2.51
N LEU A 313 -4.79 18.27 3.75
CA LEU A 313 -5.24 19.40 4.55
C LEU A 313 -4.09 19.99 5.39
N PRO A 314 -3.86 21.31 5.33
CA PRO A 314 -2.85 21.97 6.18
C PRO A 314 -3.14 21.79 7.67
N GLY A 315 -2.09 21.52 8.44
CA GLY A 315 -2.18 21.33 9.90
C GLY A 315 -2.54 19.92 10.35
N GLU A 316 -2.89 19.02 9.42
CA GLU A 316 -3.03 17.60 9.71
C GLU A 316 -1.68 16.89 9.65
N SER A 317 -1.57 15.78 10.38
CA SER A 317 -0.43 14.87 10.34
C SER A 317 -0.87 13.49 9.86
N THR A 318 0.01 12.81 9.15
CA THR A 318 -0.15 11.42 8.73
C THR A 318 0.99 10.56 9.28
N TRP A 319 0.78 9.26 9.39
CA TRP A 319 1.83 8.29 9.70
C TRP A 319 2.36 7.71 8.40
N ALA A 320 3.64 7.92 8.13
CA ALA A 320 4.35 7.25 7.05
C ALA A 320 4.86 5.90 7.56
N LEU A 321 4.50 4.83 6.84
CA LEU A 321 4.91 3.47 7.15
C LEU A 321 6.36 3.23 6.71
N HIS A 322 7.14 2.58 7.56
CA HIS A 322 8.49 2.12 7.25
C HIS A 322 8.53 0.58 7.20
N GLU A 323 9.69 -0.01 7.47
CA GLU A 323 9.90 -1.46 7.47
C GLU A 323 9.28 -2.18 8.70
N ALA A 324 9.22 -3.51 8.63
CA ALA A 324 8.87 -4.35 9.75
C ALA A 324 9.84 -4.11 10.92
N ALA A 325 9.30 -4.00 12.13
CA ALA A 325 10.13 -3.99 13.33
C ALA A 325 10.39 -5.45 13.72
N LEU A 326 11.64 -5.79 14.01
CA LEU A 326 12.04 -7.16 14.36
C LEU A 326 12.54 -7.21 15.82
N PRO A 327 11.65 -7.05 16.82
CA PRO A 327 12.02 -7.22 18.22
C PRO A 327 12.23 -8.70 18.56
N ASP A 328 12.80 -8.97 19.73
CA ASP A 328 13.03 -10.33 20.21
C ASP A 328 11.71 -11.01 20.60
N HIS A 329 10.90 -10.33 21.41
CA HIS A 329 9.59 -10.84 21.82
C HIS A 329 8.59 -9.72 22.14
N LEU A 330 7.32 -10.10 22.27
CA LEU A 330 6.22 -9.28 22.71
C LEU A 330 5.82 -9.70 24.13
N VAL A 331 5.74 -8.75 25.04
CA VAL A 331 5.28 -8.95 26.41
C VAL A 331 3.78 -8.65 26.49
N VAL A 332 3.02 -9.56 27.08
CA VAL A 332 1.60 -9.41 27.38
C VAL A 332 1.43 -9.19 28.88
N GLU A 333 0.84 -8.08 29.27
CA GLU A 333 0.63 -7.68 30.66
C GLU A 333 -0.85 -7.52 31.00
N GLN A 334 -1.20 -7.92 32.21
CA GLN A 334 -2.52 -7.67 32.78
C GLN A 334 -2.36 -7.15 34.21
N ASP A 335 -3.01 -6.02 34.52
CA ASP A 335 -2.96 -5.39 35.84
C ASP A 335 -1.52 -5.18 36.36
N GLY A 336 -0.59 -4.83 35.46
CA GLY A 336 0.82 -4.59 35.77
C GLY A 336 1.66 -5.85 36.02
N LYS A 337 1.13 -7.04 35.68
CA LYS A 337 1.85 -8.31 35.76
C LYS A 337 2.00 -8.92 34.37
N VAL A 338 3.21 -9.36 34.03
CA VAL A 338 3.47 -10.14 32.83
C VAL A 338 2.75 -11.48 32.92
N ILE A 339 1.89 -11.76 31.95
CA ILE A 339 1.12 -13.00 31.84
C ILE A 339 1.64 -13.90 30.70
N ALA A 340 2.31 -13.33 29.70
CA ALA A 340 2.98 -14.08 28.64
C ALA A 340 4.12 -13.27 28.00
N GLU A 341 5.09 -13.99 27.45
CA GLU A 341 6.11 -13.50 26.54
C GLU A 341 5.97 -14.31 25.24
N VAL A 342 5.74 -13.63 24.13
CA VAL A 342 5.40 -14.23 22.84
C VAL A 342 6.57 -13.98 21.89
N PRO A 343 7.26 -15.01 21.38
CA PRO A 343 8.37 -14.83 20.46
C PRO A 343 7.91 -14.36 19.08
N LEU A 344 8.81 -13.71 18.34
CA LEU A 344 8.59 -13.40 16.93
C LEU A 344 8.76 -14.69 16.12
N GLU A 345 7.73 -15.09 15.38
CA GLU A 345 7.74 -16.32 14.59
C GLU A 345 7.38 -16.07 13.13
N SER A 346 7.86 -16.96 12.25
CA SER A 346 7.49 -17.01 10.84
C SER A 346 6.29 -17.93 10.61
N PHE A 347 5.40 -17.55 9.70
CA PHE A 347 4.15 -18.25 9.41
C PHE A 347 3.94 -18.44 7.90
N VAL A 348 3.24 -19.51 7.53
CA VAL A 348 2.77 -19.79 6.17
C VAL A 348 1.25 -19.82 6.13
N VAL A 349 0.69 -19.25 5.07
CA VAL A 349 -0.76 -19.26 4.85
C VAL A 349 -1.12 -20.24 3.75
N HIS A 350 -1.89 -21.27 4.11
CA HIS A 350 -2.43 -22.23 3.16
C HIS A 350 -3.88 -21.90 2.82
N GLN A 351 -4.20 -21.83 1.54
CA GLN A 351 -5.59 -21.77 1.10
C GLN A 351 -6.23 -23.16 1.24
N VAL A 352 -7.34 -23.24 1.98
CA VAL A 352 -8.08 -24.48 2.14
C VAL A 352 -8.78 -24.82 0.82
N ALA A 353 -8.42 -25.95 0.22
CA ALA A 353 -9.06 -26.45 -0.99
C ALA A 353 -10.47 -26.99 -0.67
N GLY A 354 -11.51 -26.39 -1.28
CA GLY A 354 -12.89 -26.84 -1.07
C GLY A 354 -13.94 -25.90 -1.66
N PRO A 355 -15.23 -26.27 -1.57
CA PRO A 355 -16.35 -25.44 -2.05
C PRO A 355 -16.52 -24.14 -1.25
N THR A 356 -15.89 -24.04 -0.08
CA THR A 356 -15.81 -22.84 0.75
C THR A 356 -14.37 -22.33 0.73
N LEU A 357 -14.15 -21.11 0.23
CA LEU A 357 -12.85 -20.44 0.30
C LEU A 357 -12.50 -20.17 1.77
N GLY A 358 -11.31 -20.58 2.21
CA GLY A 358 -10.80 -20.35 3.55
C GLY A 358 -9.28 -20.44 3.58
N TYR A 359 -8.68 -20.13 4.73
CA TYR A 359 -7.23 -20.17 4.94
C TYR A 359 -6.91 -20.81 6.30
N THR A 360 -5.74 -21.44 6.38
CA THR A 360 -5.11 -21.88 7.63
C THR A 360 -3.76 -21.20 7.73
N VAL A 361 -3.43 -20.70 8.91
CA VAL A 361 -2.11 -20.16 9.22
C VAL A 361 -1.36 -21.22 10.03
N GLU A 362 -0.16 -21.59 9.57
CA GLU A 362 0.70 -22.57 10.25
C GLU A 362 2.07 -21.94 10.49
N ARG A 363 2.79 -22.40 11.52
CA ARG A 363 4.18 -21.98 11.73
C ARG A 363 5.05 -22.47 10.58
N PHE A 364 5.92 -21.59 10.10
CA PHE A 364 6.87 -21.92 9.03
C PHE A 364 7.90 -22.93 9.52
N ASP A 365 8.07 -24.02 8.76
CA ASP A 365 9.16 -24.98 8.96
C ASP A 365 10.07 -24.95 7.72
N PRO A 366 11.31 -24.41 7.83
CA PRO A 366 12.22 -24.27 6.70
C PRO A 366 12.68 -25.61 6.12
N VAL A 367 12.45 -26.74 6.80
CA VAL A 367 12.78 -28.07 6.29
C VAL A 367 11.71 -28.61 5.35
N SER A 368 10.44 -28.30 5.62
CA SER A 368 9.29 -28.86 4.89
C SER A 368 8.56 -27.86 4.01
N MET A 369 8.83 -26.57 4.17
CA MET A 369 8.15 -25.48 3.47
C MET A 369 9.16 -24.63 2.67
N GLU A 370 8.75 -24.19 1.48
CA GLU A 370 9.64 -23.46 0.55
C GLU A 370 9.88 -22.00 0.96
N SER A 371 8.85 -21.33 1.49
CA SER A 371 8.94 -19.92 1.89
C SER A 371 7.90 -19.58 2.96
N GLU A 372 8.25 -18.63 3.82
CA GLU A 372 7.31 -18.02 4.76
C GLU A 372 6.39 -17.02 4.05
N SER A 373 5.16 -16.88 4.56
CA SER A 373 4.21 -15.87 4.11
C SER A 373 4.39 -14.54 4.86
N PHE A 374 4.72 -14.59 6.15
CA PHE A 374 4.92 -13.41 6.99
C PHE A 374 5.58 -13.76 8.35
N GLN A 375 6.03 -12.74 9.09
CA GLN A 375 6.50 -12.85 10.47
C GLN A 375 5.64 -12.04 11.44
N GLY A 376 5.39 -12.52 12.65
CA GLY A 376 4.62 -11.78 13.65
C GLY A 376 4.49 -12.48 15.00
N PHE A 377 3.64 -11.92 15.87
CA PHE A 377 3.32 -12.47 17.18
C PHE A 377 1.94 -13.10 17.18
N GLU A 378 1.85 -14.41 17.48
CA GLU A 378 0.59 -15.11 17.64
C GLU A 378 -0.01 -14.83 19.02
N LEU A 379 -1.14 -14.16 19.06
CA LEU A 379 -1.92 -13.93 20.29
C LEU A 379 -3.19 -14.76 20.24
N ASP A 380 -3.27 -15.75 21.11
CA ASP A 380 -4.45 -16.62 21.22
C ASP A 380 -5.64 -15.89 21.86
N ALA A 381 -6.82 -16.51 21.70
CA ALA A 381 -8.06 -15.98 22.24
C ALA A 381 -8.07 -15.84 23.78
N GLU A 382 -7.34 -16.69 24.50
CA GLU A 382 -7.29 -16.67 25.97
C GLU A 382 -6.57 -15.41 26.46
N LEU A 383 -5.40 -15.12 25.90
CA LEU A 383 -4.63 -13.90 26.17
C LEU A 383 -5.47 -12.66 25.86
N ILE A 384 -6.12 -12.62 24.70
CA ILE A 384 -6.93 -11.47 24.25
C ILE A 384 -8.14 -11.23 25.16
N SER A 385 -8.82 -12.29 25.61
CA SER A 385 -10.06 -12.19 26.40
C SER A 385 -9.87 -11.44 27.72
N SER A 386 -8.64 -11.39 28.22
CA SER A 386 -8.25 -10.71 29.45
C SER A 386 -8.11 -9.18 29.30
N ASN A 387 -8.28 -8.65 28.09
CA ASN A 387 -8.03 -7.25 27.72
C ASN A 387 -6.64 -6.73 28.15
N PRO A 388 -5.55 -7.45 27.80
CA PRO A 388 -4.21 -7.13 28.26
C PRO A 388 -3.65 -5.88 27.57
N THR A 389 -2.51 -5.41 28.06
CA THR A 389 -1.63 -4.47 27.38
C THR A 389 -0.46 -5.23 26.79
N ILE A 390 -0.10 -4.93 25.54
CA ILE A 390 1.06 -5.52 24.87
C ILE A 390 2.16 -4.48 24.70
N ARG A 391 3.43 -4.91 24.73
CA ARG A 391 4.60 -4.07 24.43
C ARG A 391 5.72 -4.90 23.83
N LEU A 392 6.53 -4.31 22.96
CA LEU A 392 7.65 -4.99 22.31
C LEU A 392 8.94 -4.82 23.10
N VAL A 393 9.78 -5.85 23.10
CA VAL A 393 11.06 -5.89 23.81
C VAL A 393 12.18 -6.29 22.84
N ASP A 394 13.29 -5.54 22.86
CA ASP A 394 14.48 -5.84 22.05
C ASP A 394 15.34 -6.95 22.67
N ALA A 395 16.39 -7.38 21.96
CA ALA A 395 17.29 -8.44 22.41
C ALA A 395 18.06 -8.07 23.69
N GLU A 396 18.22 -6.77 23.97
CA GLU A 396 18.84 -6.24 25.18
C GLU A 396 17.88 -6.17 26.37
N GLY A 397 16.59 -6.49 26.18
CA GLY A 397 15.55 -6.46 27.20
C GLY A 397 14.93 -5.07 27.42
N ASN A 398 15.19 -4.10 26.55
CA ASN A 398 14.56 -2.78 26.62
C ASN A 398 13.21 -2.79 25.90
N THR A 399 12.25 -2.05 26.45
CA THR A 399 10.97 -1.84 25.78
C THR A 399 11.12 -0.85 24.63
N LEU A 400 10.61 -1.21 23.46
CA LEU A 400 10.56 -0.30 22.32
C LEU A 400 9.55 0.82 22.60
N SER A 401 10.02 2.07 22.58
CA SER A 401 9.19 3.25 22.82
C SER A 401 8.04 3.33 21.81
N GLY A 402 6.84 3.65 22.29
CA GLY A 402 5.64 3.76 21.45
C GLY A 402 5.04 2.43 20.99
N SER A 403 5.56 1.28 21.44
CA SER A 403 5.01 -0.05 21.12
C SER A 403 3.85 -0.50 22.01
N GLU A 404 3.59 0.20 23.12
CA GLU A 404 2.53 -0.17 24.06
C GLU A 404 1.14 -0.06 23.43
N ARG A 405 0.31 -1.10 23.53
CA ARG A 405 -1.08 -1.09 23.08
C ARG A 405 -2.00 -1.82 24.03
N ASP A 406 -3.16 -1.25 24.27
CA ASP A 406 -4.26 -1.94 24.92
C ASP A 406 -5.00 -2.84 23.93
N LEU A 407 -5.15 -4.12 24.27
CA LEU A 407 -6.05 -5.03 23.57
C LEU A 407 -7.43 -4.98 24.22
N ARG A 408 -8.46 -4.86 23.38
CA ARG A 408 -9.85 -4.78 23.81
C ARG A 408 -10.68 -5.80 23.03
N SER A 409 -11.14 -6.82 23.76
CA SER A 409 -11.99 -7.86 23.21
C SER A 409 -13.45 -7.40 23.10
N LEU A 410 -13.97 -7.37 21.89
CA LEU A 410 -15.37 -7.14 21.62
C LEU A 410 -16.13 -8.44 21.87
N HIS A 411 -16.84 -8.48 22.99
CA HIS A 411 -17.81 -9.53 23.25
C HIS A 411 -19.08 -9.18 22.46
N PRO A 412 -19.62 -10.09 21.63
CA PRO A 412 -20.97 -9.92 21.13
C PRO A 412 -21.87 -9.90 22.37
N GLN A 413 -22.28 -8.70 22.79
CA GLN A 413 -23.21 -8.58 23.90
C GLN A 413 -24.43 -9.42 23.57
N ASN A 414 -25.06 -10.00 24.59
CA ASN A 414 -26.25 -10.81 24.41
C ASN A 414 -27.43 -9.91 23.97
N ILE A 415 -27.46 -9.47 22.69
CA ILE A 415 -28.43 -8.51 22.13
C ILE A 415 -29.88 -8.98 22.38
N GLY A 416 -30.09 -10.26 22.70
CA GLY A 416 -31.33 -10.79 23.26
C GLY A 416 -31.94 -9.91 24.36
N TRP A 417 -31.17 -9.25 25.23
CA TRP A 417 -31.72 -8.34 26.25
C TRP A 417 -32.24 -7.02 25.67
N LEU A 418 -31.60 -6.49 24.63
CA LEU A 418 -32.08 -5.31 23.89
C LEU A 418 -33.40 -5.63 23.17
N TYR A 419 -33.50 -6.82 22.57
CA TYR A 419 -34.74 -7.31 21.97
C TYR A 419 -35.83 -7.60 23.02
N ALA A 420 -35.47 -8.12 24.19
CA ALA A 420 -36.40 -8.32 25.29
C ALA A 420 -37.01 -7.00 25.78
N GLY A 421 -36.20 -5.94 25.87
CA GLY A 421 -36.68 -4.59 26.15
C GLY A 421 -37.64 -4.06 25.09
N ALA A 422 -37.33 -4.26 23.80
CA ALA A 422 -38.19 -3.86 22.69
C ALA A 422 -39.50 -4.69 22.59
N ALA A 423 -39.52 -5.90 23.14
CA ALA A 423 -40.70 -6.76 23.17
C ALA A 423 -41.67 -6.45 24.33
N LEU A 424 -41.23 -5.70 25.36
CA LEU A 424 -42.08 -5.34 26.52
C LEU A 424 -43.42 -4.68 26.14
N PRO A 425 -43.50 -3.73 25.18
CA PRO A 425 -44.78 -3.15 24.76
C PRO A 425 -45.74 -4.18 24.16
N LEU A 426 -45.23 -5.14 23.38
CA LEU A 426 -46.05 -6.20 22.77
C LEU A 426 -46.59 -7.16 23.83
N VAL A 427 -45.76 -7.51 24.81
CA VAL A 427 -46.19 -8.32 25.96
C VAL A 427 -47.24 -7.58 26.79
N ALA A 428 -47.06 -6.28 27.03
CA ALA A 428 -48.03 -5.46 27.75
C ALA A 428 -49.38 -5.37 27.02
N VAL A 429 -49.37 -5.16 25.70
CA VAL A 429 -50.60 -5.14 24.87
C VAL A 429 -51.29 -6.52 24.88
N GLY A 430 -50.52 -7.60 24.76
CA GLY A 430 -51.03 -8.97 24.86
C GLY A 430 -51.69 -9.24 26.21
N LEU A 431 -51.04 -8.85 27.31
CA LEU A 431 -51.59 -9.00 28.67
C LEU A 431 -52.87 -8.18 28.86
N VAL A 432 -52.89 -6.91 28.46
CA VAL A 432 -54.10 -6.07 28.51
C VAL A 432 -55.24 -6.69 27.69
N GLY A 433 -54.94 -7.27 26.52
CA GLY A 433 -55.91 -8.01 25.70
C GLY A 433 -56.50 -9.22 26.43
N VAL A 434 -55.65 -10.05 27.05
CA VAL A 434 -56.08 -11.24 27.81
C VAL A 434 -56.92 -10.86 29.04
N PHE A 435 -56.52 -9.82 29.78
CA PHE A 435 -57.30 -9.34 30.94
C PHE A 435 -58.65 -8.73 30.53
N ARG A 436 -58.73 -8.04 29.38
CA ARG A 436 -60.02 -7.54 28.85
C ARG A 436 -60.95 -8.67 28.39
N LEU A 437 -60.41 -9.72 27.76
CA LEU A 437 -61.20 -10.88 27.32
C LEU A 437 -61.75 -11.69 28.50
N ARG A 438 -60.97 -11.86 29.56
CA ARG A 438 -61.44 -12.52 30.80
C ARG A 438 -62.49 -11.71 31.55
N GLY A 439 -62.35 -10.38 31.62
CA GLY A 439 -63.36 -9.50 32.21
C GLY A 439 -64.68 -9.43 31.41
N SER A 440 -64.62 -9.64 30.09
CA SER A 440 -65.82 -9.74 29.24
C SER A 440 -66.60 -11.02 29.52
N GLN A 441 -65.92 -12.17 29.65
CA GLN A 441 -66.58 -13.45 29.92
C GLN A 441 -67.23 -13.53 31.30
N SER A 442 -66.67 -12.90 32.35
CA SER A 442 -67.34 -12.86 33.66
C SER A 442 -68.61 -12.00 33.65
N ARG A 443 -68.63 -10.93 32.85
CA ARG A 443 -69.78 -10.02 32.73
C ARG A 443 -70.92 -10.64 31.91
N SER A 444 -70.61 -11.48 30.93
CA SER A 444 -71.61 -12.24 30.18
C SER A 444 -72.29 -13.33 31.03
N GLN A 445 -71.60 -13.90 32.02
CA GLN A 445 -72.20 -14.88 32.95
C GLN A 445 -73.08 -14.23 34.05
N GLU A 446 -72.90 -12.94 34.34
CA GLU A 446 -73.76 -12.19 35.27
C GLU A 446 -75.07 -11.75 34.60
N LEU A 447 -75.05 -11.41 33.31
CA LEU A 447 -76.24 -11.03 32.53
C LEU A 447 -77.13 -12.22 32.11
N GLU A 448 -76.67 -13.45 32.28
CA GLU A 448 -77.49 -14.67 32.10
C GLU A 448 -78.19 -15.13 33.40
N LYS A 449 -77.98 -14.41 34.52
CA LYS A 449 -78.60 -14.71 35.83
C LYS A 449 -79.63 -13.68 36.31
N GLU A 450 -79.82 -12.59 35.60
CA GLU A 450 -81.00 -11.71 35.69
C GLU A 450 -82.00 -12.07 34.60
#